data_AF-A0A5J4N8B3-F1
#
_entry.id   AF-A0A5J4N8B3-F1
#
_cell.length_a   1.000
_cell.length_b   1.000
_cell.length_c   1.000
_cell.angle_alpha   90.00
_cell.angle_beta   90.00
_cell.angle_gamma   90.00
#
_symmetry.space_group_name_H-M   'P 1'
#
loop_
_entity.id
_entity.type
_entity.pdbx_description
1 polymer ?
#
loop_
_entity_poly.entity_id
_entity_poly.type
_entity_poly.pdbx_seq_one_letter_code
_entity_poly.pdbx_strand_id
1 'polypeptide(L)'
;HLHRLWFLACCILAVFPLLPVIGSSFSPGLVFASGMAITPVSLLIFRKLSRSPVEYTKHSFLLSPPRMLGMGYLFSLLFATSSCAVGLVHSHLGFLPSIRFPIHIFSWSMLLLPSLFVLKWLSPRLGLRLFGWISVFLIPLILLSTGYEVLFFIAFMTVGLLWIQLEAPGRDWTQVWFQDTSTSQDVREAQLTCLSGDANDLVTLKNFRQSLFFLFLLVISFFGTGNIASVNSFDPRSTYCFLTILKPSVMGLFLLIKVLSPMVCLAIIYAAVQLVSTHRGSVNAQTGLCTIMSNFIAVHFFACLRDEGSWLEIGNSISHYVIAMAVGLVSFLFAFFGRQLLSLSLLFNAAATRKHM
;
A
#
# COMPACT_ATOMS: atom_id res chain seq x y z
N HIS A 1 -4.99 14.93 -20.09
CA HIS A 1 -5.94 13.90 -19.60
C HIS A 1 -5.57 13.36 -18.21
N LEU A 2 -4.32 12.95 -17.96
CA LEU A 2 -3.88 12.39 -16.66
C LEU A 2 -4.19 13.27 -15.44
N HIS A 3 -3.89 14.58 -15.50
CA HIS A 3 -4.21 15.53 -14.42
C HIS A 3 -5.71 15.57 -14.07
N ARG A 4 -6.60 15.45 -15.07
CA ARG A 4 -8.06 15.43 -14.84
C ARG A 4 -8.50 14.13 -14.17
N LEU A 5 -7.89 13.01 -14.55
CA LEU A 5 -8.15 11.71 -13.92
C LEU A 5 -7.67 11.71 -12.47
N TRP A 6 -6.50 12.28 -12.19
CA TRP A 6 -5.99 12.41 -10.83
C TRP A 6 -6.87 13.33 -9.98
N PHE A 7 -7.29 14.48 -10.53
CA PHE A 7 -8.25 15.36 -9.87
C PHE A 7 -9.56 14.63 -9.53
N LEU A 8 -10.15 13.90 -10.49
CA LEU A 8 -11.36 13.11 -10.26
C LEU A 8 -11.14 12.05 -9.16
N ALA A 9 -10.01 11.34 -9.19
CA ALA A 9 -9.67 10.36 -8.16
C ALA A 9 -9.52 11.00 -6.77
N CYS A 10 -8.92 12.20 -6.68
CA CYS A 10 -8.83 12.97 -5.45
C CYS A 10 -10.23 13.42 -4.96
N CYS A 11 -11.12 13.84 -5.85
CA CYS A 11 -12.50 14.18 -5.49
C CYS A 11 -13.25 12.96 -4.93
N ILE A 12 -13.09 11.79 -5.54
CA ILE A 12 -13.67 10.54 -5.04
C ILE A 12 -13.08 10.20 -3.66
N LEU A 13 -11.76 10.32 -3.50
CA LEU A 13 -11.07 10.05 -2.24
C LEU A 13 -11.54 10.98 -1.10
N ALA A 14 -11.84 12.25 -1.42
CA ALA A 14 -12.31 13.25 -0.46
C ALA A 14 -13.71 12.97 0.12
N VAL A 15 -14.50 12.09 -0.52
CA VAL A 15 -15.82 11.69 0.01
C VAL A 15 -15.68 10.77 1.22
N PHE A 16 -14.64 9.92 1.28
CA PHE A 16 -14.54 8.87 2.29
C PHE A 16 -14.40 9.37 3.74
N PRO A 17 -13.64 10.44 4.04
CA PRO A 17 -13.63 11.05 5.38
C PRO A 17 -14.99 11.59 5.83
N LEU A 18 -15.91 11.88 4.90
CA LEU A 18 -17.26 12.39 5.18
C LEU A 18 -18.29 11.28 5.38
N LEU A 19 -17.95 10.04 5.04
CA LEU A 19 -18.84 8.88 5.20
C LEU A 19 -18.98 8.52 6.69
N PRO A 20 -20.10 7.88 7.08
CA PRO A 20 -20.35 7.53 8.46
C PRO A 20 -19.27 6.58 8.99
N VAL A 21 -18.94 6.79 10.25
CA VAL A 21 -17.95 6.01 11.00
C VAL A 21 -18.21 4.50 10.84
N ILE A 22 -17.19 3.75 10.47
CA ILE A 22 -17.29 2.30 10.19
C ILE A 22 -17.83 1.54 11.42
N GLY A 23 -18.55 0.45 11.19
CA GLY A 23 -19.22 -0.30 12.26
C GLY A 23 -20.59 0.26 12.66
N SER A 24 -20.94 1.49 12.25
CA SER A 24 -22.32 2.00 12.35
C SER A 24 -23.28 1.31 11.37
N SER A 25 -22.82 1.04 10.15
CA SER A 25 -23.57 0.32 9.11
C SER A 25 -22.79 -0.91 8.64
N PHE A 26 -23.30 -2.10 8.98
CA PHE A 26 -22.71 -3.38 8.59
C PHE A 26 -23.25 -3.81 7.21
N SER A 27 -22.39 -3.84 6.19
CA SER A 27 -22.80 -4.11 4.80
C SER A 27 -21.85 -5.09 4.09
N PRO A 28 -21.91 -6.40 4.40
CA PRO A 28 -21.05 -7.41 3.79
C PRO A 28 -21.28 -7.55 2.27
N GLY A 29 -22.49 -7.24 1.79
CA GLY A 29 -22.80 -7.21 0.36
C GLY A 29 -21.97 -6.19 -0.43
N LEU A 30 -21.62 -5.06 0.19
CA LEU A 30 -20.77 -4.04 -0.44
C LEU A 30 -19.30 -4.51 -0.51
N VAL A 31 -18.83 -5.21 0.52
CA VAL A 31 -17.50 -5.86 0.52
C VAL A 31 -17.42 -6.92 -0.58
N PHE A 32 -18.45 -7.76 -0.68
CA PHE A 32 -18.56 -8.75 -1.75
C PHE A 32 -18.55 -8.11 -3.14
N ALA A 33 -19.40 -7.09 -3.36
CA ALA A 33 -19.52 -6.41 -4.65
C ALA A 33 -18.22 -5.70 -5.06
N SER A 34 -17.58 -4.98 -4.14
CA SER A 34 -16.32 -4.26 -4.40
C SER A 34 -15.17 -5.22 -4.69
N GLY A 35 -15.03 -6.31 -3.92
CA GLY A 35 -14.03 -7.32 -4.17
C GLY A 35 -14.24 -8.06 -5.50
N MET A 36 -15.49 -8.40 -5.84
CA MET A 36 -15.83 -8.98 -7.15
C MET A 36 -15.54 -8.02 -8.31
N ALA A 37 -15.79 -6.73 -8.14
CA ALA A 37 -15.49 -5.71 -9.16
C ALA A 37 -13.99 -5.54 -9.41
N ILE A 38 -13.13 -5.80 -8.42
CA ILE A 38 -11.66 -5.76 -8.57
C ILE A 38 -11.16 -6.92 -9.45
N THR A 39 -11.83 -8.09 -9.43
CA THR A 39 -11.36 -9.30 -10.13
C THR A 39 -11.13 -9.12 -11.64
N PRO A 40 -12.04 -8.51 -12.45
CA PRO A 40 -11.73 -8.23 -13.85
C PRO A 40 -10.67 -7.14 -14.01
N VAL A 41 -10.63 -6.15 -13.11
CA VAL A 41 -9.66 -5.05 -13.18
C VAL A 41 -8.24 -5.56 -12.98
N SER A 42 -8.01 -6.43 -11.99
CA SER A 42 -6.70 -7.05 -11.76
C SER A 42 -6.24 -7.86 -12.97
N LEU A 43 -7.14 -8.65 -13.55
CA LEU A 43 -6.86 -9.45 -14.74
C LEU A 43 -6.45 -8.58 -15.93
N LEU A 44 -7.17 -7.48 -16.17
CA LEU A 44 -6.87 -6.53 -17.25
C LEU A 44 -5.52 -5.85 -17.05
N ILE A 45 -5.20 -5.45 -15.81
CA ILE A 45 -3.90 -4.86 -15.47
C ILE A 45 -2.78 -5.86 -15.78
N PHE A 46 -2.83 -7.08 -15.24
CA PHE A 46 -1.81 -8.09 -15.50
C PHE A 46 -1.70 -8.49 -16.98
N ARG A 47 -2.83 -8.53 -17.72
CA ARG A 47 -2.84 -8.73 -19.17
C ARG A 47 -2.11 -7.61 -19.91
N LYS A 48 -2.35 -6.35 -19.55
CA LYS A 48 -1.65 -5.20 -20.14
C LYS A 48 -0.15 -5.24 -19.84
N LEU A 49 0.23 -5.55 -18.59
CA LEU A 49 1.63 -5.70 -18.19
C LEU A 49 2.31 -6.89 -18.89
N SER A 50 1.56 -7.94 -19.23
CA SER A 50 2.09 -9.13 -19.92
C SER A 50 2.25 -8.97 -21.44
N ARG A 51 1.55 -8.04 -22.09
CA ARG A 51 1.52 -7.89 -23.56
C ARG A 51 2.57 -6.94 -24.14
N SER A 52 3.24 -6.12 -23.32
CA SER A 52 4.12 -5.10 -23.85
C SER A 52 5.38 -5.72 -24.50
N PRO A 53 5.76 -5.29 -25.71
CA PRO A 53 6.94 -5.77 -26.40
C PRO A 53 8.16 -5.10 -25.79
N VAL A 54 8.91 -5.81 -24.97
CA VAL A 54 10.27 -5.39 -24.60
C VAL A 54 11.19 -6.48 -25.10
N GLU A 55 12.23 -6.08 -25.83
CA GLU A 55 13.30 -6.95 -26.30
C GLU A 55 13.81 -7.80 -25.14
N TYR A 56 13.53 -9.09 -25.24
CA TYR A 56 13.96 -10.07 -24.26
C TYR A 56 15.47 -10.24 -24.39
N THR A 57 16.22 -9.55 -23.53
CA THR A 57 17.63 -9.90 -23.32
C THR A 57 17.68 -11.36 -22.85
N LYS A 58 18.52 -12.15 -23.53
CA LYS A 58 18.66 -13.62 -23.53
C LYS A 58 18.74 -14.33 -22.15
N HIS A 59 18.75 -13.61 -21.03
CA HIS A 59 18.99 -14.16 -19.69
C HIS A 59 17.74 -14.47 -18.85
N SER A 60 16.53 -14.31 -19.36
CA SER A 60 15.29 -14.44 -18.56
C SER A 60 14.33 -15.55 -19.02
N PHE A 61 14.81 -16.79 -19.10
CA PHE A 61 13.96 -17.99 -19.32
C PHE A 61 12.85 -18.16 -18.25
N LEU A 62 12.95 -17.47 -17.11
CA LEU A 62 11.89 -17.41 -16.09
C LEU A 62 10.71 -16.48 -16.45
N LEU A 63 10.88 -15.55 -17.39
CA LEU A 63 9.97 -14.44 -17.71
C LEU A 63 9.13 -14.67 -18.98
N SER A 64 8.66 -15.90 -19.22
CA SER A 64 7.78 -16.13 -20.37
C SER A 64 6.42 -15.43 -20.15
N PRO A 65 5.89 -14.70 -21.17
CA PRO A 65 4.55 -14.08 -21.11
C PRO A 65 3.43 -14.98 -20.55
N PRO A 66 3.36 -16.30 -20.86
CA PRO A 66 2.33 -17.17 -20.28
C PRO A 66 2.41 -17.29 -18.75
N ARG A 67 3.61 -17.19 -18.14
CA ARG A 67 3.75 -17.21 -16.68
C ARG A 67 3.21 -15.93 -16.05
N MET A 68 3.52 -14.76 -16.60
CA MET A 68 3.00 -13.47 -16.13
C MET A 68 1.47 -13.42 -16.20
N LEU A 69 0.90 -13.96 -17.28
CA LEU A 69 -0.55 -14.07 -17.44
C LEU A 69 -1.16 -15.02 -16.39
N GLY A 70 -0.55 -16.18 -16.15
CA GLY A 70 -0.96 -17.13 -15.10
C GLY A 70 -0.99 -16.50 -13.70
N MET A 71 -0.02 -15.63 -13.39
CA MET A 71 0.03 -14.89 -12.12
C MET A 71 -1.15 -13.90 -11.99
N GLY A 72 -1.52 -13.24 -13.09
CA GLY A 72 -2.70 -12.38 -13.12
C GLY A 72 -3.99 -13.14 -12.85
N TYR A 73 -4.14 -14.34 -13.41
CA TYR A 73 -5.28 -15.22 -13.09
C TYR A 73 -5.27 -15.65 -11.62
N LEU A 74 -4.10 -15.97 -11.06
CA LEU A 74 -3.97 -16.34 -9.65
C LEU A 74 -4.47 -15.22 -8.73
N PHE A 75 -3.95 -13.99 -8.84
CA PHE A 75 -4.39 -12.88 -7.99
C PHE A 75 -5.88 -12.56 -8.19
N SER A 76 -6.38 -12.62 -9.41
CA SER A 76 -7.81 -12.38 -9.70
C SER A 76 -8.69 -13.45 -9.05
N LEU A 77 -8.26 -14.71 -9.05
CA LEU A 77 -8.93 -15.80 -8.34
C LEU A 77 -8.90 -15.57 -6.83
N LEU A 78 -7.77 -15.13 -6.26
CA LEU A 78 -7.65 -14.84 -4.83
C LEU A 78 -8.59 -13.71 -4.38
N PHE A 79 -8.76 -12.66 -5.20
CA PHE A 79 -9.75 -11.61 -4.92
C PHE A 79 -11.18 -12.16 -4.96
N ALA A 80 -11.51 -12.97 -5.96
CA ALA A 80 -12.84 -13.58 -6.08
C ALA A 80 -13.15 -14.48 -4.89
N THR A 81 -12.23 -15.38 -4.53
CA THR A 81 -12.41 -16.31 -3.41
C THR A 81 -12.46 -15.61 -2.07
N SER A 82 -11.67 -14.55 -1.85
CA SER A 82 -11.73 -13.73 -0.63
C SER A 82 -13.06 -13.00 -0.50
N SER A 83 -13.58 -12.46 -1.60
CA SER A 83 -14.89 -11.80 -1.64
C SER A 83 -16.01 -12.80 -1.32
N CYS A 84 -15.98 -13.97 -1.96
CA CYS A 84 -16.91 -15.06 -1.69
C CYS A 84 -16.82 -15.55 -0.24
N ALA A 85 -15.62 -15.65 0.33
CA ALA A 85 -15.43 -16.06 1.73
C ALA A 85 -16.14 -15.10 2.70
N VAL A 86 -16.02 -13.78 2.50
CA VAL A 86 -16.75 -12.79 3.30
C VAL A 86 -18.25 -12.94 3.13
N GLY A 87 -18.73 -13.11 1.89
CA GLY A 87 -20.15 -13.33 1.61
C GLY A 87 -20.71 -14.60 2.26
N LEU A 88 -19.96 -15.69 2.22
CA LEU A 88 -20.34 -16.98 2.80
C LEU A 88 -20.36 -16.94 4.33
N VAL A 89 -19.35 -16.35 4.97
CA VAL A 89 -19.27 -16.24 6.44
C VAL A 89 -20.46 -15.46 7.00
N HIS A 90 -20.92 -14.44 6.28
CA HIS A 90 -22.03 -13.59 6.73
C HIS A 90 -23.40 -14.01 6.19
N SER A 91 -23.45 -15.05 5.35
CA SER A 91 -24.70 -15.69 4.94
C SER A 91 -25.16 -16.72 5.99
N HIS A 92 -26.44 -17.12 5.95
CA HIS A 92 -26.97 -18.17 6.82
C HIS A 92 -26.20 -19.51 6.72
N LEU A 93 -25.52 -19.76 5.59
CA LEU A 93 -24.69 -20.94 5.35
C LEU A 93 -23.38 -20.93 6.17
N GLY A 94 -22.90 -19.77 6.63
CA GLY A 94 -21.70 -19.64 7.46
C GLY A 94 -21.83 -20.27 8.86
N PHE A 95 -23.04 -20.65 9.26
CA PHE A 95 -23.28 -21.37 10.50
C PHE A 95 -22.82 -22.84 10.43
N LEU A 96 -22.76 -23.43 9.24
CA LEU A 96 -22.41 -24.84 9.04
C LEU A 96 -20.91 -25.08 9.34
N PRO A 97 -20.55 -25.98 10.29
CA PRO A 97 -19.16 -26.27 10.63
C PRO A 97 -18.31 -26.70 9.44
N SER A 98 -18.89 -27.44 8.49
CA SER A 98 -18.22 -27.94 7.28
C SER A 98 -17.74 -26.83 6.34
N ILE A 99 -18.41 -25.68 6.33
CA ILE A 99 -18.03 -24.51 5.50
C ILE A 99 -17.07 -23.60 6.27
N ARG A 100 -17.22 -23.53 7.60
CA ARG A 100 -16.43 -22.64 8.44
C ARG A 100 -14.95 -23.00 8.51
N PHE A 101 -14.64 -24.28 8.72
CA PHE A 101 -13.26 -24.77 8.83
C PHE A 101 -12.39 -24.44 7.59
N PRO A 102 -12.83 -24.71 6.34
CA PRO A 102 -12.04 -24.37 5.17
C PRO A 102 -11.86 -22.86 4.97
N ILE A 103 -12.85 -22.04 5.33
CA ILE A 103 -12.74 -20.58 5.26
C ILE A 103 -11.66 -20.06 6.22
N HIS A 104 -11.57 -20.63 7.43
CA HIS A 104 -10.53 -20.25 8.39
C HIS A 104 -9.14 -20.60 7.87
N ILE A 105 -8.94 -21.83 7.39
CA ILE A 105 -7.66 -22.24 6.79
C ILE A 105 -7.29 -21.33 5.62
N PHE A 106 -8.24 -21.07 4.73
CA PHE A 106 -8.05 -20.17 3.60
C PHE A 106 -7.63 -18.77 4.07
N SER A 107 -8.35 -18.17 5.01
CA SER A 107 -8.09 -16.81 5.49
C SER A 107 -6.71 -16.69 6.13
N TRP A 108 -6.34 -17.63 7.00
CA TRP A 108 -4.99 -17.67 7.59
C TRP A 108 -3.89 -17.83 6.54
N SER A 109 -4.13 -18.67 5.52
CA SER A 109 -3.17 -18.88 4.43
C SER A 109 -2.95 -17.61 3.59
N MET A 110 -4.00 -16.78 3.43
CA MET A 110 -3.95 -15.54 2.65
C MET A 110 -3.09 -14.43 3.28
N LEU A 111 -2.74 -14.53 4.56
CA LEU A 111 -1.85 -13.55 5.21
C LEU A 111 -0.38 -13.72 4.79
N LEU A 112 0.06 -14.96 4.51
CA LEU A 112 1.47 -15.28 4.29
C LEU A 112 1.78 -15.76 2.87
N LEU A 113 0.91 -16.57 2.26
CA LEU A 113 1.21 -17.17 0.96
C LEU A 113 1.37 -16.12 -0.16
N PRO A 114 0.52 -15.08 -0.27
CA PRO A 114 0.69 -14.06 -1.30
C PRO A 114 1.99 -13.26 -1.17
N SER A 115 2.45 -12.96 0.05
CA SER A 115 3.69 -12.20 0.26
C SER A 115 4.93 -13.00 -0.13
N LEU A 116 4.99 -14.28 0.26
CA LEU A 116 6.02 -15.22 -0.18
C LEU A 116 6.01 -15.40 -1.69
N PHE A 117 4.81 -15.41 -2.29
CA PHE A 117 4.67 -15.50 -3.73
C PHE A 117 5.29 -14.30 -4.46
N VAL A 118 5.01 -13.07 -3.98
CA VAL A 118 5.61 -11.85 -4.54
C VAL A 118 7.13 -11.84 -4.41
N LEU A 119 7.66 -12.18 -3.23
CA LEU A 119 9.11 -12.15 -2.99
C LEU A 119 9.90 -13.16 -3.84
N LYS A 120 9.30 -14.32 -4.11
CA LYS A 120 9.97 -15.42 -4.83
C LYS A 120 9.72 -15.37 -6.33
N TRP A 121 8.47 -15.17 -6.77
CA TRP A 121 8.06 -15.45 -8.15
C TRP A 121 7.83 -14.20 -9.00
N LEU A 122 7.66 -13.01 -8.40
CA LEU A 122 7.48 -11.79 -9.18
C LEU A 122 8.82 -11.24 -9.69
N SER A 123 8.83 -10.88 -10.98
CA SER A 123 9.97 -10.24 -11.62
C SER A 123 10.28 -8.88 -11.00
N PRO A 124 11.54 -8.40 -11.05
CA PRO A 124 11.94 -7.09 -10.53
C PRO A 124 11.46 -5.90 -11.37
N ARG A 125 10.31 -5.99 -12.04
CA ARG A 125 9.70 -4.88 -12.78
C ARG A 125 8.80 -4.06 -11.88
N LEU A 126 8.85 -2.74 -12.01
CA LEU A 126 8.09 -1.80 -11.17
C LEU A 126 6.60 -2.14 -11.11
N GLY A 127 5.97 -2.29 -12.29
CA GLY A 127 4.53 -2.56 -12.37
C GLY A 127 4.14 -3.88 -11.72
N LEU A 128 4.82 -4.98 -12.06
CA LEU A 128 4.48 -6.28 -11.47
C LEU A 128 4.67 -6.26 -9.96
N ARG A 129 5.79 -5.74 -9.45
CA ARG A 129 6.04 -5.65 -8.01
C ARG A 129 5.01 -4.80 -7.29
N LEU A 130 4.71 -3.62 -7.83
CA LEU A 130 3.75 -2.71 -7.19
C LEU A 130 2.36 -3.33 -7.13
N PHE A 131 1.83 -3.83 -8.25
CA PHE A 131 0.50 -4.47 -8.27
C PHE A 131 0.47 -5.77 -7.46
N GLY A 132 1.56 -6.53 -7.42
CA GLY A 132 1.72 -7.70 -6.57
C GLY A 132 1.60 -7.35 -5.09
N TRP A 133 2.37 -6.37 -4.61
CA TRP A 133 2.30 -5.90 -3.22
C TRP A 133 0.95 -5.29 -2.86
N ILE A 134 0.36 -4.46 -3.74
CA ILE A 134 -1.01 -3.95 -3.54
C ILE A 134 -1.98 -5.12 -3.36
N SER A 135 -1.84 -6.20 -4.13
CA SER A 135 -2.68 -7.40 -3.99
C SER A 135 -2.48 -8.11 -2.65
N VAL A 136 -1.23 -8.23 -2.18
CA VAL A 136 -0.90 -8.85 -0.87
C VAL A 136 -1.59 -8.14 0.29
N PHE A 137 -1.71 -6.82 0.25
CA PHE A 137 -2.38 -6.04 1.31
C PHE A 137 -3.89 -5.96 1.11
N LEU A 138 -4.36 -5.93 -0.13
CA LEU A 138 -5.79 -5.87 -0.46
C LEU A 138 -6.53 -7.17 -0.10
N ILE A 139 -5.91 -8.35 -0.26
CA ILE A 139 -6.55 -9.64 0.05
C ILE A 139 -6.95 -9.73 1.55
N PRO A 140 -6.03 -9.56 2.53
CA PRO A 140 -6.41 -9.51 3.94
C PRO A 140 -7.36 -8.37 4.28
N LEU A 141 -7.22 -7.21 3.61
CA LEU A 141 -8.14 -6.10 3.81
C LEU A 141 -9.57 -6.49 3.45
N ILE A 142 -9.80 -7.18 2.31
CA ILE A 142 -11.13 -7.68 1.92
C ILE A 142 -11.69 -8.60 3.01
N LEU A 143 -10.89 -9.56 3.48
CA LEU A 143 -11.30 -10.52 4.53
C LEU A 143 -11.62 -9.85 5.87
N LEU A 144 -10.98 -8.72 6.17
CA LEU A 144 -11.16 -7.94 7.39
C LEU A 144 -12.15 -6.77 7.23
N SER A 145 -12.77 -6.59 6.06
CA SER A 145 -13.66 -5.46 5.80
C SER A 145 -15.11 -5.75 6.16
N THR A 146 -15.82 -4.75 6.67
CA THR A 146 -17.27 -4.86 7.02
C THR A 146 -18.15 -3.87 6.26
N GLY A 147 -17.54 -2.94 5.50
CA GLY A 147 -18.25 -1.89 4.77
C GLY A 147 -17.45 -1.35 3.58
N TYR A 148 -17.41 -0.03 3.41
CA TYR A 148 -16.85 0.66 2.24
C TYR A 148 -15.31 0.74 2.21
N GLU A 149 -14.63 0.03 3.10
CA GLU A 149 -13.17 0.07 3.29
C GLU A 149 -12.40 -0.38 2.05
N VAL A 150 -12.91 -1.41 1.37
CA VAL A 150 -12.34 -1.91 0.11
C VAL A 150 -12.43 -0.83 -0.96
N LEU A 151 -13.55 -0.10 -1.05
CA LEU A 151 -13.71 1.01 -2.00
C LEU A 151 -12.77 2.17 -1.71
N PHE A 152 -12.62 2.53 -0.42
CA PHE A 152 -11.64 3.53 0.02
C PHE A 152 -10.23 3.14 -0.45
N PHE A 153 -9.83 1.90 -0.19
CA PHE A 153 -8.50 1.41 -0.56
C PHE A 153 -8.29 1.46 -2.09
N ILE A 154 -9.28 1.05 -2.89
CA ILE A 154 -9.18 1.14 -4.36
C ILE A 154 -9.02 2.60 -4.81
N ALA A 155 -9.83 3.52 -4.29
CA ALA A 155 -9.74 4.94 -4.64
C ALA A 155 -8.38 5.53 -4.22
N PHE A 156 -7.92 5.19 -3.02
CA PHE A 156 -6.62 5.61 -2.49
C PHE A 156 -5.45 5.09 -3.33
N MET A 157 -5.45 3.80 -3.70
CA MET A 157 -4.43 3.24 -4.59
C MET A 157 -4.47 3.86 -5.97
N THR A 158 -5.66 4.18 -6.49
CA THR A 158 -5.80 4.85 -7.79
C THR A 158 -5.14 6.23 -7.78
N VAL A 159 -5.34 7.03 -6.73
CA VAL A 159 -4.66 8.32 -6.54
C VAL A 159 -3.14 8.15 -6.54
N GLY A 160 -2.62 7.17 -5.81
CA GLY A 160 -1.18 6.91 -5.73
C GLY A 160 -0.58 6.37 -7.04
N LEU A 161 -1.27 5.48 -7.76
CA LEU A 161 -0.83 4.97 -9.07
C LEU A 161 -0.78 6.07 -10.13
N LEU A 162 -1.77 6.97 -10.13
CA LEU A 162 -1.79 8.13 -11.01
C LEU A 162 -0.70 9.15 -10.63
N TRP A 163 -0.39 9.28 -9.33
CA TRP A 163 0.71 10.12 -8.87
C TRP A 163 2.07 9.67 -9.42
N ILE A 164 2.36 8.36 -9.44
CA ILE A 164 3.59 7.82 -10.06
C ILE A 164 3.74 8.28 -11.51
N GLN A 165 2.64 8.23 -12.29
CA GLN A 165 2.64 8.64 -13.69
C GLN A 165 2.83 10.15 -13.87
N LEU A 166 2.25 10.96 -12.97
CA LEU A 166 2.41 12.42 -13.01
C LEU A 166 3.86 12.85 -12.73
N GLU A 167 4.59 12.07 -11.95
CA GLU A 167 6.00 12.34 -11.62
C GLU A 167 6.98 11.86 -12.71
N ALA A 168 6.47 11.30 -13.80
CA ALA A 168 7.23 10.78 -14.95
C ALA A 168 6.95 11.56 -16.25
N PRO A 169 7.19 12.89 -16.30
CA PRO A 169 6.87 13.67 -17.49
C PRO A 169 7.64 13.14 -18.72
N GLY A 170 6.92 12.94 -19.82
CA GLY A 170 7.49 12.49 -21.10
C GLY A 170 7.76 10.99 -21.22
N ARG A 171 7.51 10.18 -20.17
CA ARG A 171 7.54 8.72 -20.27
C ARG A 171 6.14 8.17 -20.51
N ASP A 172 6.03 7.29 -21.49
CA ASP A 172 4.80 6.54 -21.71
C ASP A 172 4.51 5.60 -20.55
N TRP A 173 3.23 5.26 -20.36
CA TRP A 173 2.76 4.32 -19.33
C TRP A 173 3.63 3.05 -19.30
N THR A 174 3.90 2.45 -20.46
CA THR A 174 4.72 1.25 -20.57
C THR A 174 6.11 1.46 -19.99
N GLN A 175 6.81 2.52 -20.38
CA GLN A 175 8.19 2.79 -19.95
C GLN A 175 8.32 2.87 -18.43
N VAL A 176 7.35 3.49 -17.75
CA VAL A 176 7.34 3.59 -16.28
C VAL A 176 7.20 2.20 -15.64
N TRP A 177 6.22 1.40 -16.05
CA TRP A 177 5.93 0.12 -15.40
C TRP A 177 6.91 -1.01 -15.72
N PHE A 178 7.70 -0.86 -16.79
CA PHE A 178 8.77 -1.79 -17.15
C PHE A 178 10.14 -1.40 -16.59
N GLN A 179 10.24 -0.30 -15.84
CA GLN A 179 11.49 0.08 -15.18
C GLN A 179 11.91 -0.99 -14.17
N ASP A 180 13.20 -1.36 -14.20
CA ASP A 180 13.76 -2.35 -13.28
C ASP A 180 13.94 -1.76 -11.88
N THR A 181 13.62 -2.58 -10.88
CA THR A 181 13.70 -2.26 -9.44
C THR A 181 14.99 -2.79 -8.80
N SER A 182 15.66 -3.74 -9.47
CA SER A 182 16.88 -4.41 -9.01
C SER A 182 18.12 -3.85 -9.70
N THR A 183 18.47 -2.59 -9.47
CA THR A 183 19.75 -2.04 -9.97
C THR A 183 20.66 -1.78 -8.78
N SER A 184 21.37 -2.83 -8.39
CA SER A 184 22.37 -2.87 -7.31
C SER A 184 23.72 -2.22 -7.65
N GLN A 185 23.91 -1.70 -8.88
CA GLN A 185 25.21 -1.15 -9.31
C GLN A 185 25.42 0.35 -9.00
N ASP A 186 24.38 1.19 -8.91
CA ASP A 186 24.60 2.65 -8.78
C ASP A 186 24.63 3.16 -7.33
N VAL A 187 24.64 2.29 -6.31
CA VAL A 187 24.85 2.74 -4.91
C VAL A 187 26.27 3.34 -4.75
N ARG A 188 27.26 2.80 -5.49
CA ARG A 188 28.63 3.33 -5.53
C ARG A 188 28.74 4.64 -6.29
N GLU A 189 27.95 4.85 -7.35
CA GLU A 189 27.94 6.10 -8.12
C GLU A 189 27.13 7.21 -7.41
N ALA A 190 26.03 6.86 -6.73
CA ALA A 190 25.25 7.79 -5.93
C ALA A 190 26.02 8.36 -4.73
N GLN A 191 26.87 7.55 -4.08
CA GLN A 191 27.77 8.05 -3.02
C GLN A 191 28.85 8.99 -3.55
N LEU A 192 29.30 8.80 -4.78
CA LEU A 192 30.35 9.62 -5.41
C LEU A 192 29.80 10.96 -5.93
N THR A 193 28.53 11.03 -6.33
CA THR A 193 27.85 12.27 -6.75
C THR A 193 27.40 13.15 -5.58
N CYS A 194 27.13 12.58 -4.39
CA CYS A 194 26.80 13.37 -3.19
C CYS A 194 27.94 14.29 -2.71
N LEU A 195 29.20 13.96 -3.05
CA LEU A 195 30.38 14.75 -2.68
C LEU A 195 30.74 15.84 -3.71
N SER A 196 30.11 15.82 -4.88
CA SER A 196 30.44 16.68 -6.03
C SER A 196 29.25 17.51 -6.53
N GLY A 197 28.04 17.28 -6.02
CA GLY A 197 26.84 18.03 -6.38
C GLY A 197 26.63 19.27 -5.50
N ASP A 198 26.28 20.38 -6.15
CA ASP A 198 25.95 21.66 -5.53
C ASP A 198 24.79 21.50 -4.54
N ALA A 199 24.88 22.07 -3.34
CA ALA A 199 23.85 21.91 -2.29
C ALA A 199 22.45 22.39 -2.73
N ASN A 200 22.40 23.25 -3.75
CA ASN A 200 21.17 23.75 -4.38
C ASN A 200 20.39 22.66 -5.14
N ASP A 201 21.02 21.57 -5.57
CA ASP A 201 20.34 20.46 -6.25
C ASP A 201 19.65 19.47 -5.29
N LEU A 202 19.98 19.53 -3.99
CA LEU A 202 19.41 18.62 -2.99
C LEU A 202 17.99 19.01 -2.56
N VAL A 203 17.72 20.32 -2.47
CA VAL A 203 16.41 20.87 -2.04
C VAL A 203 15.69 21.53 -3.21
N THR A 204 15.29 20.71 -4.18
CA THR A 204 14.42 21.18 -5.27
C THR A 204 12.96 21.30 -4.81
N LEU A 205 12.21 22.27 -5.34
CA LEU A 205 10.75 22.38 -5.17
C LEU A 205 10.01 21.08 -5.51
N LYS A 206 10.56 20.29 -6.44
CA LYS A 206 10.08 18.95 -6.80
C LYS A 206 10.10 17.99 -5.61
N ASN A 207 11.24 17.89 -4.92
CA ASN A 207 11.43 17.00 -3.76
C ASN A 207 10.50 17.44 -2.62
N PHE A 208 10.41 18.75 -2.36
CA PHE A 208 9.50 19.31 -1.38
C PHE A 208 8.04 18.94 -1.66
N ARG A 209 7.56 19.16 -2.90
CA ARG A 209 6.20 18.81 -3.31
C ARG A 209 5.89 17.33 -3.11
N GLN A 210 6.82 16.45 -3.49
CA GLN A 210 6.64 15.02 -3.36
C GLN A 210 6.61 14.55 -1.90
N SER A 211 7.47 15.10 -1.05
CA SER A 211 7.44 14.85 0.40
C SER A 211 6.13 15.34 1.02
N LEU A 212 5.62 16.50 0.60
CA LEU A 212 4.33 17.04 1.02
C LEU A 212 3.18 16.10 0.63
N PHE A 213 3.12 15.65 -0.64
CA PHE A 213 2.09 14.72 -1.09
C PHE A 213 2.16 13.38 -0.36
N PHE A 214 3.36 12.87 -0.09
CA PHE A 214 3.52 11.65 0.71
C PHE A 214 2.95 11.82 2.11
N LEU A 215 3.31 12.88 2.83
CA LEU A 215 2.78 13.16 4.18
C LEU A 215 1.27 13.34 4.17
N PHE A 216 0.75 14.10 3.21
CA PHE A 216 -0.69 14.32 3.08
C PHE A 216 -1.46 13.02 2.84
N LEU A 217 -0.99 12.19 1.90
CA LEU A 217 -1.57 10.88 1.64
C LEU A 217 -1.40 9.91 2.81
N LEU A 218 -0.32 10.03 3.59
CA LEU A 218 -0.10 9.22 4.78
C LEU A 218 -1.15 9.55 5.85
N VAL A 219 -1.42 10.83 6.10
CA VAL A 219 -2.48 11.28 7.00
C VAL A 219 -3.85 10.81 6.50
N ILE A 220 -4.14 10.93 5.20
CA ILE A 220 -5.38 10.40 4.61
C ILE A 220 -5.49 8.90 4.76
N SER A 221 -4.40 8.14 4.60
CA SER A 221 -4.45 6.68 4.74
C SER A 221 -4.81 6.23 6.16
N PHE A 222 -4.47 7.04 7.17
CA PHE A 222 -4.80 6.79 8.57
C PHE A 222 -6.23 7.22 8.93
N PHE A 223 -6.67 8.40 8.48
CA PHE A 223 -7.98 8.96 8.84
C PHE A 223 -9.09 8.73 7.81
N GLY A 224 -8.78 8.26 6.60
CA GLY A 224 -9.71 8.27 5.46
C GLY A 224 -10.93 7.37 5.61
N THR A 225 -10.84 6.36 6.48
CA THR A 225 -11.94 5.48 6.88
C THR A 225 -12.64 5.96 8.16
N GLY A 226 -12.26 7.13 8.69
CA GLY A 226 -12.96 7.88 9.73
C GLY A 226 -12.94 7.28 11.13
N ASN A 227 -12.23 6.17 11.36
CA ASN A 227 -12.54 5.31 12.50
C ASN A 227 -11.37 4.58 13.17
N ILE A 228 -10.17 4.75 12.66
CA ILE A 228 -9.01 3.95 13.07
C ILE A 228 -8.37 4.47 14.37
N ALA A 229 -8.52 5.76 14.66
CA ALA A 229 -7.92 6.39 15.83
C ALA A 229 -8.60 6.00 17.15
N SER A 230 -9.86 5.54 17.13
CA SER A 230 -10.53 4.98 18.31
C SER A 230 -10.63 3.46 18.19
N VAL A 231 -9.81 2.73 18.94
CA VAL A 231 -9.90 1.27 19.14
C VAL A 231 -11.34 0.79 19.43
N ASN A 232 -12.19 1.68 19.95
CA ASN A 232 -13.60 1.46 20.30
C ASN A 232 -14.53 1.12 19.13
N SER A 233 -14.08 1.31 17.89
CA SER A 233 -14.93 1.12 16.70
C SER A 233 -14.68 -0.19 15.98
N PHE A 234 -13.76 -1.00 16.51
CA PHE A 234 -13.50 -2.32 15.99
C PHE A 234 -14.72 -3.21 16.11
N ASP A 235 -15.33 -3.56 14.99
CA ASP A 235 -16.40 -4.55 14.96
C ASP A 235 -15.81 -5.97 14.97
N PRO A 236 -16.03 -6.77 16.03
CA PRO A 236 -15.55 -8.15 16.10
C PRO A 236 -15.95 -9.02 14.90
N ARG A 237 -17.07 -8.67 14.23
CA ARG A 237 -17.57 -9.38 13.05
C ARG A 237 -16.58 -9.36 11.90
N SER A 238 -15.70 -8.36 11.84
CA SER A 238 -14.65 -8.28 10.83
C SER A 238 -13.62 -9.42 10.93
N THR A 239 -13.56 -10.13 12.06
CA THR A 239 -12.60 -11.21 12.30
C THR A 239 -13.16 -12.61 12.08
N TYR A 240 -14.46 -12.74 11.75
CA TYR A 240 -15.11 -14.05 11.65
C TYR A 240 -14.56 -14.95 10.54
N CYS A 241 -13.93 -14.38 9.52
CA CYS A 241 -13.17 -15.14 8.53
C CYS A 241 -11.94 -15.85 9.13
N PHE A 242 -11.41 -15.39 10.26
CA PHE A 242 -10.19 -15.90 10.89
C PHE A 242 -10.43 -16.64 12.21
N LEU A 243 -11.32 -16.12 13.04
CA LEU A 243 -11.55 -16.59 14.41
C LEU A 243 -13.04 -16.56 14.75
N THR A 244 -13.51 -17.59 15.46
CA THR A 244 -14.85 -17.63 16.04
C THR A 244 -14.87 -17.22 17.51
N ILE A 245 -13.77 -17.44 18.22
CA ILE A 245 -13.62 -17.07 19.62
C ILE A 245 -12.91 -15.73 19.67
N LEU A 246 -13.58 -14.74 20.26
CA LEU A 246 -13.05 -13.40 20.42
C LEU A 246 -11.87 -13.42 21.39
N LYS A 247 -10.67 -13.22 20.86
CA LYS A 247 -9.44 -13.02 21.63
C LYS A 247 -8.99 -11.57 21.41
N PRO A 248 -9.12 -10.69 22.41
CA PRO A 248 -8.83 -9.25 22.24
C PRO A 248 -7.44 -8.94 21.69
N SER A 249 -6.43 -9.72 22.06
CA SER A 249 -5.05 -9.56 21.57
C SER A 249 -4.92 -9.80 20.06
N VAL A 250 -5.51 -10.89 19.55
CA VAL A 250 -5.43 -11.23 18.12
C VAL A 250 -6.31 -10.31 17.27
N MET A 251 -7.46 -9.91 17.82
CA MET A 251 -8.35 -8.90 17.23
C MET A 251 -7.64 -7.56 17.06
N GLY A 252 -6.92 -7.10 18.10
CA GLY A 252 -6.11 -5.89 18.04
C GLY A 252 -5.00 -5.97 16.97
N LEU A 253 -4.37 -7.13 16.80
CA LEU A 253 -3.39 -7.34 15.73
C LEU A 253 -4.04 -7.25 14.33
N PHE A 254 -5.23 -7.81 14.14
CA PHE A 254 -5.93 -7.69 12.85
C PHE A 254 -6.37 -6.25 12.56
N LEU A 255 -6.81 -5.51 13.58
CA LEU A 255 -7.03 -4.07 13.43
C LEU A 255 -5.75 -3.38 12.98
N LEU A 256 -4.62 -3.65 13.62
CA LEU A 256 -3.34 -3.04 13.24
C LEU A 256 -2.96 -3.35 11.79
N ILE A 257 -3.07 -4.62 11.36
CA ILE A 257 -2.79 -5.02 9.96
C ILE A 257 -3.70 -4.27 8.99
N LYS A 258 -5.00 -4.17 9.31
CA LYS A 258 -6.00 -3.47 8.50
C LYS A 258 -5.65 -1.99 8.34
N VAL A 259 -5.26 -1.33 9.43
CA VAL A 259 -4.85 0.08 9.48
C VAL A 259 -3.55 0.34 8.72
N LEU A 260 -2.54 -0.50 8.90
CA LEU A 260 -1.24 -0.31 8.28
C LEU A 260 -1.27 -0.61 6.77
N SER A 261 -2.24 -1.39 6.28
CA SER A 261 -2.30 -1.83 4.89
C SER A 261 -2.27 -0.71 3.84
N PRO A 262 -3.13 0.34 3.85
CA PRO A 262 -3.01 1.44 2.89
C PRO A 262 -1.71 2.24 3.07
N MET A 263 -1.22 2.35 4.30
CA MET A 263 -0.02 3.14 4.62
C MET A 263 1.25 2.46 4.07
N VAL A 264 1.37 1.14 4.21
CA VAL A 264 2.49 0.36 3.64
C VAL A 264 2.43 0.36 2.12
N CYS A 265 1.26 0.24 1.51
CA CYS A 265 1.13 0.39 0.06
C CYS A 265 1.54 1.79 -0.42
N LEU A 266 1.16 2.86 0.30
CA LEU A 266 1.63 4.21 0.01
C LEU A 266 3.15 4.30 0.09
N ALA A 267 3.78 3.62 1.04
CA ALA A 267 5.24 3.55 1.17
C ALA A 267 5.90 2.98 -0.10
N ILE A 268 5.33 1.92 -0.68
CA ILE A 268 5.82 1.30 -1.92
C ILE A 268 5.58 2.22 -3.12
N ILE A 269 4.42 2.90 -3.17
CA ILE A 269 4.11 3.92 -4.18
C ILE A 269 5.11 5.09 -4.09
N TYR A 270 5.45 5.53 -2.89
CA TYR A 270 6.43 6.59 -2.67
C TYR A 270 7.83 6.17 -3.11
N ALA A 271 8.25 4.93 -2.81
CA ALA A 271 9.49 4.38 -3.33
C ALA A 271 9.49 4.29 -4.87
N ALA A 272 8.35 3.99 -5.49
CA ALA A 272 8.17 4.01 -6.93
C ALA A 272 8.29 5.44 -7.49
N VAL A 273 7.67 6.44 -6.85
CA VAL A 273 7.82 7.86 -7.21
C VAL A 273 9.29 8.27 -7.16
N GLN A 274 10.00 7.93 -6.09
CA GLN A 274 11.43 8.23 -5.94
C GLN A 274 12.28 7.60 -7.06
N LEU A 275 11.99 6.34 -7.41
CA LEU A 275 12.69 5.60 -8.47
C LEU A 275 12.43 6.16 -9.86
N VAL A 276 11.23 6.70 -10.11
CA VAL A 276 10.85 7.26 -11.40
C VAL A 276 11.28 8.72 -11.50
N SER A 277 11.13 9.52 -10.46
CA SER A 277 11.32 10.96 -10.50
C SER A 277 12.79 11.42 -10.48
N THR A 278 13.66 10.71 -9.76
CA THR A 278 14.83 11.37 -9.14
C THR A 278 16.13 10.60 -9.40
N HIS A 279 17.24 11.33 -9.64
CA HIS A 279 18.59 10.76 -9.54
C HIS A 279 18.87 10.35 -8.08
N ARG A 280 19.41 9.14 -7.87
CA ARG A 280 19.45 8.43 -6.56
C ARG A 280 20.00 9.22 -5.37
N GLY A 281 20.88 10.21 -5.58
CA GLY A 281 21.41 11.09 -4.53
C GLY A 281 20.34 11.92 -3.78
N SER A 282 19.23 12.26 -4.43
CA SER A 282 18.18 13.10 -3.85
C SER A 282 17.12 12.32 -3.04
N VAL A 283 17.14 10.98 -3.07
CA VAL A 283 16.20 10.13 -2.31
C VAL A 283 16.33 10.30 -0.79
N ASN A 284 17.58 10.42 -0.30
CA ASN A 284 17.85 10.65 1.12
C ASN A 284 17.43 12.07 1.52
N ALA A 285 17.66 13.06 0.65
CA ALA A 285 17.18 14.43 0.86
C ALA A 285 15.65 14.47 0.96
N GLN A 286 14.94 13.81 0.04
CA GLN A 286 13.47 13.76 0.03
C GLN A 286 12.88 13.07 1.27
N THR A 287 13.54 12.00 1.74
CA THR A 287 13.17 11.33 3.00
C THR A 287 13.44 12.25 4.20
N GLY A 288 14.57 12.95 4.22
CA GLY A 288 14.88 13.97 5.24
C GLY A 288 13.88 15.11 5.27
N LEU A 289 13.49 15.65 4.10
CA LEU A 289 12.45 16.67 3.96
C LEU A 289 11.11 16.21 4.53
N CYS A 290 10.72 14.96 4.25
CA CYS A 290 9.51 14.36 4.83
C CYS A 290 9.60 14.34 6.37
N THR A 291 10.71 13.88 6.93
CA THR A 291 10.92 13.87 8.38
C THR A 291 10.86 15.29 8.96
N ILE A 292 11.51 16.26 8.35
CA ILE A 292 11.49 17.66 8.81
C ILE A 292 10.05 18.21 8.79
N MET A 293 9.33 18.04 7.69
CA MET A 293 7.94 18.50 7.57
C MET A 293 7.01 17.84 8.58
N SER A 294 7.19 16.54 8.86
CA SER A 294 6.40 15.86 9.91
C SER A 294 6.69 16.39 11.32
N ASN A 295 7.93 16.79 11.61
CA ASN A 295 8.28 17.41 12.89
C ASN A 295 7.65 18.80 13.04
N PHE A 296 7.52 19.58 11.97
CA PHE A 296 6.75 20.82 12.00
C PHE A 296 5.29 20.59 12.39
N ILE A 297 4.66 19.52 11.86
CA ILE A 297 3.29 19.13 12.25
C ILE A 297 3.25 18.76 13.74
N ALA A 298 4.24 18.00 14.23
CA ALA A 298 4.32 17.63 15.64
C ALA A 298 4.50 18.84 16.57
N VAL A 299 5.37 19.79 16.23
CA VAL A 299 5.58 21.03 16.99
C VAL A 299 4.31 21.89 16.99
N HIS A 300 3.58 21.96 15.88
CA HIS A 300 2.29 22.65 15.84
C HIS A 300 1.30 22.04 16.84
N PHE A 301 1.13 20.71 16.84
CA PHE A 301 0.23 20.06 17.80
C PHE A 301 0.73 20.11 19.25
N PHE A 302 2.05 20.17 19.47
CA PHE A 302 2.63 20.43 20.78
C PHE A 302 2.20 21.80 21.30
N ALA A 303 2.28 22.84 20.47
CA ALA A 303 1.81 24.18 20.79
C ALA A 303 0.28 24.26 20.99
N CYS A 304 -0.48 23.30 20.47
CA CYS A 304 -1.93 23.20 20.66
C CYS A 304 -2.34 22.31 21.85
N LEU A 305 -1.40 21.85 22.68
CA LEU A 305 -1.73 21.10 23.89
C LEU A 305 -2.54 21.98 24.85
N ARG A 306 -3.53 21.36 25.49
CA ARG A 306 -4.40 22.02 26.45
C ARG A 306 -4.19 21.41 27.83
N ASP A 307 -3.89 22.27 28.80
CA ASP A 307 -3.80 21.91 30.22
C ASP A 307 -5.09 22.24 31.00
N GLU A 308 -6.03 22.94 30.35
CA GLU A 308 -7.29 23.41 30.94
C GLU A 308 -8.49 22.97 30.08
N GLY A 309 -9.65 22.80 30.71
CA GLY A 309 -10.91 22.42 30.05
C GLY A 309 -11.44 21.07 30.48
N SER A 310 -12.29 20.45 29.65
CA SER A 310 -12.85 19.13 29.94
C SER A 310 -11.80 18.02 29.80
N TRP A 311 -11.91 16.94 30.58
CA TRP A 311 -11.04 15.76 30.46
C TRP A 311 -10.98 15.20 29.03
N LEU A 312 -12.08 15.28 28.29
CA LEU A 312 -12.15 14.86 26.90
C LEU A 312 -11.30 15.75 25.99
N GLU A 313 -11.35 17.07 26.18
CA GLU A 313 -10.56 18.02 25.39
C GLU A 313 -9.07 17.87 25.66
N ILE A 314 -8.69 17.71 26.92
CA ILE A 314 -7.31 17.44 27.33
C ILE A 314 -6.83 16.14 26.65
N GLY A 315 -7.60 15.05 26.78
CA GLY A 315 -7.29 13.76 26.16
C GLY A 315 -7.20 13.81 24.63
N ASN A 316 -8.04 14.61 23.98
CA ASN A 316 -8.01 14.78 22.52
C ASN A 316 -6.78 15.57 22.07
N SER A 317 -6.40 16.63 22.79
CA SER A 317 -5.18 17.40 22.49
C SER A 317 -3.93 16.52 22.59
N ILE A 318 -3.83 15.68 23.64
CA ILE A 318 -2.74 14.71 23.83
C ILE A 318 -2.73 13.69 22.69
N SER A 319 -3.91 13.15 22.33
CA SER A 319 -4.04 12.16 21.26
C SER A 319 -3.61 12.73 19.91
N HIS A 320 -4.01 13.97 19.56
CA HIS A 320 -3.56 14.64 18.35
C HIS A 320 -2.04 14.83 18.31
N TYR A 321 -1.42 15.22 19.43
CA TYR A 321 0.03 15.36 19.52
C TYR A 321 0.75 14.01 19.34
N VAL A 322 0.28 12.96 20.02
CA VAL A 322 0.85 11.61 19.87
C VAL A 322 0.71 11.08 18.44
N ILE A 323 -0.43 11.31 17.80
CA ILE A 323 -0.63 10.95 16.39
C ILE A 323 0.35 11.72 15.49
N ALA A 324 0.55 13.02 15.71
CA ALA A 324 1.49 13.83 14.92
C ALA A 324 2.94 13.33 15.06
N MET A 325 3.38 12.98 16.28
CA MET A 325 4.68 12.35 16.51
C MET A 325 4.78 10.98 15.81
N ALA A 326 3.74 10.15 15.91
CA ALA A 326 3.68 8.85 15.27
C ALA A 326 3.76 8.95 13.74
N VAL A 327 3.08 9.93 13.12
CA VAL A 327 3.16 10.21 11.68
C VAL A 327 4.60 10.48 11.27
N GLY A 328 5.38 11.23 12.05
CA GLY A 328 6.79 11.46 11.77
C GLY A 328 7.63 10.19 11.77
N LEU A 329 7.54 9.40 12.84
CA LEU A 329 8.24 8.11 12.95
C LEU A 329 7.85 7.15 11.81
N VAL A 330 6.55 7.01 11.57
CA VAL A 330 5.97 6.15 10.55
C VAL A 330 6.44 6.58 9.15
N SER A 331 6.46 7.88 8.87
CA SER A 331 6.87 8.40 7.56
C SER A 331 8.31 7.99 7.21
N PHE A 332 9.22 8.09 8.19
CA PHE A 332 10.62 7.67 8.03
C PHE A 332 10.75 6.15 7.84
N LEU A 333 10.10 5.37 8.72
CA LEU A 333 10.13 3.91 8.63
C LEU A 333 9.55 3.41 7.32
N PHE A 334 8.44 3.96 6.87
CA PHE A 334 7.79 3.58 5.62
C PHE A 334 8.59 3.98 4.40
N ALA A 335 9.21 5.16 4.37
CA ALA A 335 10.14 5.52 3.28
C ALA A 335 11.30 4.52 3.17
N PHE A 336 11.76 3.94 4.28
CA PHE A 336 12.76 2.87 4.28
C PHE A 336 12.19 1.52 3.84
N PHE A 337 11.11 1.06 4.49
CA PHE A 337 10.48 -0.24 4.20
C PHE A 337 9.93 -0.33 2.78
N GLY A 338 9.32 0.75 2.26
CA GLY A 338 8.80 0.80 0.89
C GLY A 338 9.90 0.53 -0.16
N ARG A 339 11.09 1.11 0.04
CA ARG A 339 12.26 0.85 -0.82
C ARG A 339 12.75 -0.59 -0.72
N GLN A 340 12.79 -1.16 0.48
CA GLN A 340 13.15 -2.56 0.67
C GLN A 340 12.16 -3.50 -0.01
N LEU A 341 10.85 -3.32 0.22
CA LEU A 341 9.80 -4.14 -0.38
C LEU A 341 9.81 -4.05 -1.91
N LEU A 342 10.11 -2.86 -2.46
CA LEU A 342 10.19 -2.67 -3.90
C LEU A 342 11.44 -3.29 -4.52
N SER A 343 12.56 -3.38 -3.80
CA SER A 343 13.86 -3.85 -4.33
C SER A 343 14.19 -5.31 -4.02
N LEU A 344 13.61 -5.89 -2.96
CA LEU A 344 13.90 -7.25 -2.49
C LEU A 344 13.46 -8.33 -3.49
N SER A 345 14.39 -9.19 -3.91
CA SER A 345 14.13 -10.44 -4.67
C SER A 345 14.94 -11.59 -4.11
N LEU A 346 14.28 -12.70 -3.78
CA LEU A 346 14.96 -13.89 -3.25
C LEU A 346 15.69 -14.70 -4.34
N LEU A 347 15.14 -14.80 -5.56
CA LEU A 347 15.76 -15.60 -6.64
C LEU A 347 16.91 -14.89 -7.37
N PHE A 348 16.86 -13.57 -7.51
CA PHE A 348 17.86 -12.83 -8.28
C PHE A 348 19.19 -12.69 -7.53
N ASN A 349 19.15 -12.54 -6.20
CA ASN A 349 20.35 -12.47 -5.37
C ASN A 349 21.16 -13.77 -5.39
N ALA A 350 20.50 -14.93 -5.49
CA ALA A 350 21.17 -16.24 -5.57
C ALA A 350 21.91 -16.48 -6.92
N ALA A 351 21.51 -15.78 -7.99
CA ALA A 351 22.20 -15.84 -9.28
C ALA A 351 23.40 -14.87 -9.33
N ALA A 352 23.32 -13.74 -8.62
CA ALA A 352 24.42 -12.78 -8.50
C ALA A 352 25.59 -13.33 -7.67
N THR A 353 25.32 -14.06 -6.58
CA THR A 353 26.37 -14.71 -5.77
C THR A 353 27.11 -15.81 -6.53
N ARG A 354 26.47 -16.44 -7.51
CA ARG A 354 27.09 -17.50 -8.33
C ARG A 354 27.97 -16.99 -9.47
N LYS A 355 28.05 -15.67 -9.68
CA LYS A 355 28.98 -15.02 -10.63
C LYS A 355 30.27 -14.52 -9.98
N HIS A 356 30.35 -14.55 -8.65
CA HIS A 356 31.49 -14.09 -7.87
C HIS A 356 32.25 -15.22 -7.14
N MET A 357 31.85 -16.47 -7.37
CA MET A 357 32.67 -17.67 -7.17
C MET A 357 32.97 -18.24 -8.55
#